data_AF-A0A2T8IJ54-F1
#
_entry.id   AF-A0A2T8IJ54-F1
#
_cell.length_a   1.000
_cell.length_b   1.000
_cell.length_c   1.000
_cell.angle_alpha   90.00
_cell.angle_beta   90.00
_cell.angle_gamma   90.00
#
_symmetry.space_group_name_H-M   'P 1'
#
loop_
_entity.id
_entity.type
_entity.pdbx_description
1 polymer ?
#
loop_
_entity_poly.entity_id
_entity_poly.type
_entity_poly.pdbx_seq_one_letter_code
_entity_poly.pdbx_strand_id
1 'polypeptide(L)'
;MRAAERLPIDLSYYKAYCYYRQNKLQEALDLLRGQEEDAAILQLESQILYRLGRMNDCMNSYEKLQKFKIDSMDLKINIIAALVAAGRASEVQTAMKAQKVDLTTRALRDTRSFELAYNSACSLIEDKKYSEAKEQLDLAKRIGKEELMVEDYGEDEIEYELAPVSAQLAYVQQLQGQSQEAMQTYVNMINKKAADTSSLAVATTNLISLKGTKDAADSLKKLDRLIEKSTAPNHLQLVESLDFKLSQRQKEALYSARVLLLLHTNKTDQAHELVSALLGMFRDSVFPVLLQAAVHVKEKKVQKAEEVLSQYSEKHPENSKGVLLALAQIAANANHFQLAADSLSKIPDIQHMPATVATLVALRERLGDSNAAASVLDSAIQWWKNSMTGDNKLDLFTREAAEFKLSHGRDEEACLLYEELVKSHGSTEALAGLVVTSARTNLEKAEQYEKKLKPLPGLKGVNVESLEKTSAARHVEGPQDMTVDVPEEVKKQKAKKRKRKPRYPKGFDPANPGPPPDPERWLPRRERSSYRPKRKDKRAQVRGAQGAVSRETAATNASGSSKGSQTTSSSKTPAANTDQPKASNKSRKKKSRS
;
A
#
# COMPACT_ATOMS: atom_id res chain seq x y z
N MET A 1 43.99 17.80 -25.28
CA MET A 1 42.74 18.60 -25.30
C MET A 1 42.88 20.04 -25.80
N ARG A 2 44.03 20.49 -26.37
CA ARG A 2 44.17 21.86 -26.93
C ARG A 2 43.96 21.95 -28.46
N ALA A 3 43.55 20.88 -29.13
CA ALA A 3 43.43 20.85 -30.59
C ALA A 3 42.00 21.07 -31.12
N ALA A 4 41.00 21.24 -30.24
CA ALA A 4 39.59 21.33 -30.64
C ALA A 4 39.07 22.78 -30.78
N GLU A 5 39.87 23.80 -30.49
CA GLU A 5 39.39 25.20 -30.44
C GLU A 5 39.28 25.88 -31.81
N ARG A 6 39.44 25.16 -32.94
CA ARG A 6 39.36 25.75 -34.29
C ARG A 6 38.74 24.83 -35.34
N LEU A 7 37.60 24.22 -35.04
CA LEU A 7 36.74 23.67 -36.10
C LEU A 7 35.75 24.76 -36.54
N PRO A 8 35.50 24.97 -37.84
CA PRO A 8 34.53 25.94 -38.36
C PRO A 8 33.06 25.50 -38.15
N ILE A 9 32.83 24.47 -37.36
CA ILE A 9 31.53 23.84 -37.12
C ILE A 9 31.28 23.91 -35.61
N ASP A 10 30.12 24.43 -35.22
CA ASP A 10 29.69 24.38 -33.83
C ASP A 10 29.32 22.94 -33.44
N LEU A 11 30.07 22.39 -32.48
CA LEU A 11 29.86 21.04 -31.94
C LEU A 11 29.33 21.07 -30.50
N SER A 12 28.88 22.23 -30.02
CA SER A 12 28.43 22.42 -28.65
C SER A 12 27.27 21.48 -28.31
N TYR A 13 26.29 21.33 -29.20
CA TYR A 13 25.19 20.39 -29.05
C TYR A 13 25.67 18.94 -28.87
N TYR A 14 26.53 18.44 -29.77
CA TYR A 14 27.03 17.07 -29.69
C TYR A 14 27.87 16.82 -28.44
N LYS A 15 28.64 17.82 -28.01
CA LYS A 15 29.40 17.76 -26.76
C LYS A 15 28.47 17.69 -25.54
N ALA A 16 27.42 18.50 -25.51
CA ALA A 16 26.39 18.44 -24.48
C ALA A 16 25.68 17.08 -24.49
N TYR A 17 25.33 16.55 -25.66
CA TYR A 17 24.75 15.21 -25.82
C TYR A 17 25.68 14.11 -25.29
N CYS A 18 26.99 14.19 -25.59
CA CYS A 18 27.97 13.25 -25.04
C CYS A 18 28.04 13.31 -23.51
N TYR A 19 27.98 14.50 -22.89
CA TYR A 19 27.92 14.63 -21.44
C TYR A 19 26.61 14.09 -20.86
N TYR A 20 25.48 14.36 -21.51
CA TYR A 20 24.19 13.75 -21.15
C TYR A 20 24.26 12.22 -21.16
N ARG A 21 24.85 11.62 -22.20
CA ARG A 21 25.05 10.17 -22.31
C ARG A 21 26.05 9.60 -21.29
N GLN A 22 26.99 10.41 -20.81
CA GLN A 22 27.91 10.09 -19.72
C GLN A 22 27.34 10.41 -18.33
N ASN A 23 26.07 10.80 -18.23
CA ASN A 23 25.42 11.21 -16.98
C ASN A 23 26.06 12.43 -16.29
N LYS A 24 26.84 13.24 -17.01
CA LYS A 24 27.38 14.53 -16.58
C LYS A 24 26.36 15.63 -16.86
N LEU A 25 25.25 15.55 -16.14
CA LEU A 25 24.03 16.31 -16.45
C LEU A 25 24.21 17.82 -16.24
N GLN A 26 24.95 18.22 -15.20
CA GLN A 26 25.17 19.64 -14.92
C GLN A 26 26.08 20.26 -15.97
N GLU A 27 27.14 19.56 -16.37
CA GLU A 27 28.06 19.98 -17.43
C GLU A 27 27.37 20.01 -18.80
N ALA A 28 26.46 19.06 -19.06
CA ALA A 28 25.63 19.08 -20.26
C ALA A 28 24.72 20.32 -20.27
N LEU A 29 24.05 20.61 -19.16
CA LEU A 29 23.16 21.78 -19.04
C LEU A 29 23.94 23.10 -19.18
N ASP A 30 25.12 23.20 -18.56
CA ASP A 30 25.96 24.39 -18.63
C ASP A 30 26.46 24.66 -20.05
N LEU A 31 26.70 23.62 -20.87
CA LEU A 31 27.06 23.79 -22.29
C LEU A 31 25.90 24.26 -23.17
N LEU A 32 24.65 23.96 -22.81
CA LEU A 32 23.47 24.43 -23.53
C LEU A 32 23.12 25.89 -23.19
N ARG A 33 23.61 26.41 -22.05
CA ARG A 33 23.34 27.80 -21.66
C ARG A 33 23.91 28.79 -22.68
N GLY A 34 23.06 29.70 -23.12
CA GLY A 34 23.43 30.77 -24.05
C GLY A 34 23.50 30.34 -25.52
N GLN A 35 23.21 29.08 -25.83
CA GLN A 35 22.98 28.63 -27.20
C GLN A 35 21.62 29.13 -27.71
N GLU A 36 21.45 29.17 -29.02
CA GLU A 36 20.16 29.51 -29.63
C GLU A 36 19.11 28.44 -29.28
N GLU A 37 17.93 28.85 -28.84
CA GLU A 37 16.86 27.92 -28.45
C GLU A 37 16.17 27.33 -29.68
N ASP A 38 16.80 26.35 -30.32
CA ASP A 38 16.18 25.52 -31.35
C ASP A 38 15.46 24.30 -30.76
N ALA A 39 14.73 23.57 -31.61
CA ALA A 39 13.99 22.38 -31.20
C ALA A 39 14.88 21.29 -30.56
N ALA A 40 16.09 21.08 -31.09
CA ALA A 40 16.98 20.02 -30.64
C ALA A 40 17.61 20.34 -29.29
N ILE A 41 18.01 21.60 -29.09
CA ILE A 41 18.55 22.13 -27.84
C ILE A 41 17.49 22.08 -26.75
N LEU A 42 16.28 22.58 -27.02
CA LEU A 42 15.18 22.54 -26.06
C LEU A 42 14.77 21.10 -25.71
N GLN A 43 14.79 20.17 -26.66
CA GLN A 43 14.50 18.76 -26.38
C GLN A 43 15.57 18.15 -25.47
N LEU A 44 16.86 18.37 -25.74
CA LEU A 44 17.95 17.87 -24.91
C LEU A 44 17.96 18.52 -23.53
N GLU A 45 17.73 19.84 -23.46
CA GLU A 45 17.59 20.58 -22.21
C GLU A 45 16.45 20.01 -21.35
N SER A 46 15.27 19.79 -21.95
CA SER A 46 14.13 19.19 -21.24
C SER A 46 14.46 17.80 -20.68
N GLN A 47 15.16 16.96 -21.46
CA GLN A 47 15.59 15.62 -21.01
C GLN A 47 16.61 15.70 -19.85
N ILE A 48 17.56 16.63 -19.92
CA ILE A 48 18.54 16.85 -18.85
C ILE A 48 17.84 17.34 -17.58
N LEU A 49 16.95 18.33 -17.71
CA LEU A 49 16.20 18.89 -16.58
C LEU A 49 15.28 17.86 -15.93
N TYR A 50 14.62 17.00 -16.74
CA TYR A 50 13.84 15.87 -16.25
C TYR A 50 14.70 14.93 -15.40
N ARG A 51 15.88 14.53 -15.88
CA ARG A 51 16.80 13.65 -15.12
C ARG A 51 17.38 14.31 -13.87
N LEU A 52 17.60 15.63 -13.89
CA LEU A 52 18.04 16.40 -12.72
C LEU A 52 16.92 16.60 -11.67
N GLY A 53 15.69 16.21 -11.98
CA GLY A 53 14.55 16.42 -11.09
C GLY A 53 14.03 17.86 -11.07
N ARG A 54 14.51 18.73 -11.96
CA ARG A 54 14.12 20.16 -12.05
C ARG A 54 12.83 20.29 -12.86
N MET A 55 11.74 19.80 -12.30
CA MET A 55 10.49 19.60 -13.06
C MET A 55 9.86 20.91 -13.55
N ASN A 56 9.92 22.00 -12.78
CA ASN A 56 9.41 23.30 -13.22
C ASN A 56 10.15 23.83 -14.45
N ASP A 57 11.48 23.75 -14.43
CA ASP A 57 12.32 24.19 -15.56
C ASP A 57 12.12 23.28 -16.78
N CYS A 58 12.00 21.96 -16.55
CA CYS A 58 11.69 20.97 -17.57
C CYS A 58 10.37 21.30 -18.29
N MET A 59 9.32 21.63 -17.53
CA MET A 59 8.03 22.03 -18.10
C MET A 59 8.12 23.33 -18.89
N ASN A 60 8.83 24.34 -18.39
CA ASN A 60 9.05 25.60 -19.11
C ASN A 60 9.76 25.34 -20.46
N SER A 61 10.75 24.44 -20.47
CA SER A 61 11.46 24.05 -21.69
C SER A 61 10.54 23.31 -22.67
N TYR A 62 9.70 22.39 -22.20
CA TYR A 62 8.70 21.74 -23.06
C TYR A 62 7.64 22.70 -23.61
N GLU A 63 7.20 23.70 -22.84
CA GLU A 63 6.26 24.73 -23.30
C GLU A 63 6.86 25.58 -24.43
N LYS A 64 8.16 25.92 -24.34
CA LYS A 64 8.89 26.54 -25.46
C LYS A 64 8.96 25.63 -26.67
N LEU A 65 9.31 24.35 -26.46
CA LEU A 65 9.42 23.36 -27.52
C LEU A 65 8.10 23.14 -28.29
N GLN A 66 6.94 23.23 -27.60
CA GLN A 66 5.63 23.13 -28.25
C GLN A 66 5.36 24.22 -29.29
N LYS A 67 6.03 25.38 -29.22
CA LYS A 67 5.89 26.46 -30.22
C LYS A 67 6.40 26.03 -31.61
N PHE A 68 7.28 25.03 -31.67
CA PHE A 68 7.80 24.46 -32.92
C PHE A 68 6.83 23.48 -33.60
N LYS A 69 5.68 23.16 -32.98
CA LYS A 69 4.61 22.29 -33.54
C LYS A 69 5.11 20.94 -34.05
N ILE A 70 6.02 20.32 -33.32
CA ILE A 70 6.60 19.00 -33.64
C ILE A 70 5.54 17.92 -33.37
N ASP A 71 5.14 17.17 -34.41
CA ASP A 71 4.22 16.04 -34.26
C ASP A 71 4.99 14.74 -34.06
N SER A 72 5.43 14.50 -32.82
CA SER A 72 6.15 13.30 -32.40
C SER A 72 5.41 12.63 -31.24
N MET A 73 5.16 11.32 -31.33
CA MET A 73 4.54 10.56 -30.26
C MET A 73 5.45 10.51 -29.02
N ASP A 74 6.74 10.27 -29.20
CA ASP A 74 7.75 10.26 -28.13
C ASP A 74 7.78 11.59 -27.36
N LEU A 75 7.65 12.71 -28.06
CA LEU A 75 7.57 14.02 -27.42
C LEU A 75 6.31 14.14 -26.55
N LYS A 76 5.15 13.68 -27.04
CA LYS A 76 3.89 13.68 -26.29
C LYS A 76 4.00 12.81 -25.03
N ILE A 77 4.58 11.61 -25.14
CA ILE A 77 4.83 10.69 -24.02
C ILE A 77 5.70 11.37 -22.96
N ASN A 78 6.80 12.01 -23.38
CA ASN A 78 7.74 12.68 -22.49
C ASN A 78 7.13 13.90 -21.79
N ILE A 79 6.30 14.69 -22.47
CA ILE A 79 5.57 15.81 -21.84
C ILE A 79 4.62 15.30 -20.76
N ILE A 80 3.90 14.21 -21.03
CA ILE A 80 2.98 13.61 -20.06
C ILE A 80 3.76 13.06 -18.86
N ALA A 81 4.89 12.36 -19.08
CA ALA A 81 5.77 11.90 -18.01
C ALA A 81 6.27 13.07 -17.15
N ALA A 82 6.68 14.18 -17.77
CA ALA A 82 7.11 15.39 -17.08
C ALA A 82 6.00 16.03 -16.24
N LEU A 83 4.76 16.09 -16.75
CA LEU A 83 3.61 16.59 -15.99
C LEU A 83 3.34 15.74 -14.74
N VAL A 84 3.35 14.41 -14.89
CA VAL A 84 3.16 13.49 -13.75
C VAL A 84 4.29 13.66 -12.74
N ALA A 85 5.54 13.69 -13.19
CA ALA A 85 6.71 13.84 -12.33
C ALA A 85 6.74 15.20 -11.61
N ALA A 86 6.17 16.25 -12.21
CA ALA A 86 5.99 17.57 -11.62
C ALA A 86 4.84 17.63 -10.59
N GLY A 87 4.07 16.55 -10.39
CA GLY A 87 2.89 16.57 -9.53
C GLY A 87 1.69 17.32 -10.14
N ARG A 88 1.70 17.57 -11.46
CA ARG A 88 0.63 18.26 -12.22
C ARG A 88 -0.32 17.25 -12.87
N ALA A 89 -0.65 16.17 -12.16
CA ALA A 89 -1.50 15.08 -12.66
C ALA A 89 -2.87 15.56 -13.15
N SER A 90 -3.46 16.55 -12.48
CA SER A 90 -4.73 17.17 -12.87
C SER A 90 -4.72 17.81 -14.26
N GLU A 91 -3.54 18.19 -14.77
CA GLU A 91 -3.38 18.82 -16.08
C GLU A 91 -3.18 17.80 -17.22
N VAL A 92 -2.83 16.55 -16.90
CA VAL A 92 -2.52 15.51 -17.87
C VAL A 92 -3.68 15.26 -18.83
N GLN A 93 -4.91 15.19 -18.32
CA GLN A 93 -6.08 14.98 -19.19
C GLN A 93 -6.30 16.14 -20.17
N THR A 94 -6.06 17.38 -19.73
CA THR A 94 -6.16 18.57 -20.57
C THR A 94 -5.04 18.59 -21.61
N ALA A 95 -3.81 18.26 -21.23
CA ALA A 95 -2.67 18.17 -22.12
C ALA A 95 -2.88 17.08 -23.20
N MET A 96 -3.35 15.90 -22.81
CA MET A 96 -3.69 14.82 -23.75
C MET A 96 -4.75 15.27 -24.77
N LYS A 97 -5.82 15.94 -24.33
CA LYS A 97 -6.85 16.49 -25.23
C LYS A 97 -6.29 17.53 -26.19
N ALA A 98 -5.48 18.47 -25.69
CA ALA A 98 -4.87 19.51 -26.51
C ALA A 98 -3.92 18.93 -27.58
N GLN A 99 -3.19 17.86 -27.23
CA GLN A 99 -2.28 17.15 -28.11
C GLN A 99 -2.95 16.06 -28.97
N LYS A 100 -4.29 15.94 -28.89
CA LYS A 100 -5.11 14.96 -29.61
C LYS A 100 -4.65 13.51 -29.38
N VAL A 101 -4.25 13.21 -28.15
CA VAL A 101 -3.87 11.87 -27.72
C VAL A 101 -5.12 11.04 -27.45
N ASP A 102 -5.23 9.88 -28.09
CA ASP A 102 -6.28 8.90 -27.87
C ASP A 102 -5.76 7.71 -27.03
N LEU A 103 -6.47 7.41 -25.95
CA LEU A 103 -6.16 6.30 -25.03
C LEU A 103 -7.03 5.05 -25.30
N THR A 104 -7.80 5.02 -26.39
CA THR A 104 -8.51 3.79 -26.77
C THR A 104 -7.52 2.65 -27.02
N THR A 105 -7.92 1.43 -26.66
CA THR A 105 -7.11 0.22 -26.91
C THR A 105 -6.62 0.13 -28.35
N ARG A 106 -7.44 0.57 -29.31
CA ARG A 106 -7.09 0.60 -30.73
C ARG A 106 -5.98 1.60 -31.00
N ALA A 107 -6.15 2.85 -30.60
CA ALA A 107 -5.15 3.89 -30.85
C ALA A 107 -3.79 3.57 -30.20
N LEU A 108 -3.80 3.04 -28.97
CA LEU A 108 -2.58 2.65 -28.27
C LEU A 108 -1.85 1.47 -28.93
N ARG A 109 -2.59 0.52 -29.52
CA ARG A 109 -2.01 -0.57 -30.33
C ARG A 109 -1.43 -0.05 -31.64
N ASP A 110 -2.17 0.81 -32.33
CA ASP A 110 -1.77 1.37 -33.62
C ASP A 110 -0.51 2.25 -33.47
N THR A 111 -0.39 2.95 -32.33
CA THR A 111 0.77 3.78 -32.00
C THR A 111 1.90 3.04 -31.28
N ARG A 112 1.71 1.76 -30.93
CA ARG A 112 2.69 0.93 -30.20
C ARG A 112 3.26 1.66 -28.98
N SER A 113 2.37 2.20 -28.14
CA SER A 113 2.77 3.09 -27.05
C SER A 113 2.15 2.65 -25.73
N PHE A 114 2.61 1.51 -25.21
CA PHE A 114 2.21 1.09 -23.86
C PHE A 114 2.72 2.07 -22.78
N GLU A 115 3.80 2.81 -23.04
CA GLU A 115 4.32 3.88 -22.18
C GLU A 115 3.29 5.00 -21.95
N LEU A 116 2.48 5.33 -22.95
CA LEU A 116 1.44 6.34 -22.82
C LEU A 116 0.35 5.88 -21.85
N ALA A 117 -0.09 4.62 -21.95
CA ALA A 117 -1.03 4.02 -21.02
C ALA A 117 -0.44 3.94 -19.60
N TYR A 118 0.85 3.62 -19.48
CA TYR A 118 1.57 3.63 -18.21
C TYR A 118 1.61 5.03 -17.57
N ASN A 119 1.97 6.07 -18.32
CA ASN A 119 2.03 7.44 -17.82
C ASN A 119 0.63 7.98 -17.47
N SER A 120 -0.39 7.63 -18.27
CA SER A 120 -1.79 7.92 -17.95
C SER A 120 -2.21 7.27 -16.64
N ALA A 121 -1.86 6.01 -16.43
CA ALA A 121 -2.11 5.34 -15.16
C ALA A 121 -1.41 6.02 -13.99
N CYS A 122 -0.15 6.46 -14.15
CA CYS A 122 0.57 7.18 -13.11
C CYS A 122 -0.13 8.49 -12.73
N SER A 123 -0.72 9.22 -13.70
CA SER A 123 -1.57 10.37 -13.42
C SER A 123 -2.81 10.00 -12.58
N LEU A 124 -3.49 8.91 -12.92
CA LEU A 124 -4.67 8.43 -12.18
C LEU A 124 -4.32 8.00 -10.75
N ILE A 125 -3.09 7.51 -10.52
CA ILE A 125 -2.59 7.14 -9.19
C ILE A 125 -2.42 8.38 -8.31
N GLU A 126 -1.85 9.46 -8.84
CA GLU A 126 -1.72 10.74 -8.13
C GLU A 126 -3.10 11.33 -7.78
N ASP A 127 -4.08 11.20 -8.69
CA ASP A 127 -5.48 11.59 -8.46
C ASP A 127 -6.25 10.62 -7.53
N LYS A 128 -5.60 9.59 -6.99
CA LYS A 128 -6.17 8.55 -6.12
C LYS A 128 -7.30 7.72 -6.77
N LYS A 129 -7.37 7.70 -8.10
CA LYS A 129 -8.32 6.91 -8.90
C LYS A 129 -7.77 5.51 -9.17
N TYR A 130 -7.57 4.74 -8.10
CA TYR A 130 -6.83 3.47 -8.16
C TYR A 130 -7.49 2.40 -9.04
N SER A 131 -8.82 2.37 -9.13
CA SER A 131 -9.53 1.42 -10.00
C SER A 131 -9.25 1.69 -11.48
N GLU A 132 -9.38 2.93 -11.92
CA GLU A 132 -9.07 3.34 -13.30
C GLU A 132 -7.59 3.16 -13.61
N ALA A 133 -6.70 3.51 -12.66
CA ALA A 133 -5.26 3.30 -12.83
C ALA A 133 -4.90 1.82 -13.05
N LYS A 134 -5.56 0.91 -12.33
CA LYS A 134 -5.37 -0.54 -12.50
C LYS A 134 -5.75 -0.99 -13.91
N GLU A 135 -6.90 -0.56 -14.40
CA GLU A 135 -7.37 -0.89 -15.76
C GLU A 135 -6.40 -0.39 -16.84
N GLN A 136 -5.87 0.82 -16.68
CA GLN A 136 -4.88 1.39 -17.60
C GLN A 136 -3.54 0.64 -17.54
N LEU A 137 -3.08 0.20 -16.36
CA LEU A 137 -1.86 -0.61 -16.23
C LEU A 137 -2.03 -2.02 -16.80
N ASP A 138 -3.20 -2.64 -16.63
CA ASP A 138 -3.51 -3.93 -17.24
C ASP A 138 -3.55 -3.82 -18.77
N LEU A 139 -4.05 -2.69 -19.30
CA LEU A 139 -4.01 -2.38 -20.73
C LEU A 139 -2.56 -2.16 -21.21
N ALA A 140 -1.77 -1.35 -20.52
CA ALA A 140 -0.37 -1.11 -20.82
C ALA A 140 0.41 -2.43 -20.87
N LYS A 141 0.23 -3.30 -19.86
CA LYS A 141 0.88 -4.61 -19.81
C LYS A 141 0.48 -5.52 -20.97
N ARG A 142 -0.80 -5.50 -21.37
CA ARG A 142 -1.29 -6.30 -22.50
C ARG A 142 -0.70 -5.83 -23.82
N ILE A 143 -0.73 -4.51 -24.08
CA ILE A 143 -0.21 -3.92 -25.31
C ILE A 143 1.29 -4.12 -25.39
N GLY A 144 2.04 -3.81 -24.33
CA GLY A 144 3.49 -3.99 -24.31
C GLY A 144 3.90 -5.45 -24.51
N LYS A 145 3.14 -6.42 -23.96
CA LYS A 145 3.40 -7.84 -24.22
C LYS A 145 3.19 -8.20 -25.69
N GLU A 146 2.09 -7.75 -26.30
CA GLU A 146 1.82 -8.01 -27.72
C GLU A 146 2.88 -7.38 -28.63
N GLU A 147 3.29 -6.15 -28.33
CA GLU A 147 4.31 -5.41 -29.07
C GLU A 147 5.67 -6.11 -29.03
N LEU A 148 6.16 -6.44 -27.83
CA LEU A 148 7.45 -7.11 -27.66
C LEU A 148 7.44 -8.53 -28.25
N MET A 149 6.30 -9.24 -28.23
CA MET A 149 6.17 -10.52 -28.94
C MET A 149 6.25 -10.37 -30.46
N VAL A 150 5.74 -9.28 -31.03
CA VAL A 150 5.86 -8.98 -32.47
C VAL A 150 7.31 -8.65 -32.84
N GLU A 151 8.11 -8.17 -31.90
CA GLU A 151 9.54 -7.92 -32.05
C GLU A 151 10.42 -9.14 -31.71
N ASP A 152 9.83 -10.34 -31.62
CA ASP A 152 10.50 -11.63 -31.35
C ASP A 152 11.24 -11.71 -30.00
N TYR A 153 10.85 -10.90 -29.00
CA TYR A 153 11.39 -11.02 -27.65
C TYR A 153 10.93 -12.32 -26.98
N GLY A 154 11.83 -12.94 -26.21
CA GLY A 154 11.52 -14.11 -25.39
C GLY A 154 10.63 -13.78 -24.19
N GLU A 155 9.93 -14.78 -23.61
CA GLU A 155 9.04 -14.55 -22.46
C GLU A 155 9.75 -13.90 -21.26
N ASP A 156 11.00 -14.29 -20.99
CA ASP A 156 11.80 -13.73 -19.91
C ASP A 156 12.22 -12.27 -20.19
N GLU A 157 12.50 -11.93 -21.45
CA GLU A 157 12.85 -10.56 -21.85
C GLU A 157 11.62 -9.65 -21.79
N ILE A 158 10.45 -10.16 -22.20
CA ILE A 158 9.17 -9.46 -22.03
C ILE A 158 8.86 -9.22 -20.54
N GLU A 159 9.10 -10.21 -19.67
CA GLU A 159 8.91 -10.04 -18.22
C GLU A 159 9.84 -8.95 -17.67
N TYR A 160 11.08 -8.87 -18.18
CA TYR A 160 12.06 -7.86 -17.81
C TYR A 160 11.67 -6.45 -18.27
N GLU A 161 11.30 -6.26 -19.54
CA GLU A 161 10.89 -4.95 -20.09
C GLU A 161 9.60 -4.43 -19.45
N LEU A 162 8.66 -5.31 -19.11
CA LEU A 162 7.40 -4.95 -18.45
C LEU A 162 7.48 -4.96 -16.91
N ALA A 163 8.68 -5.08 -16.34
CA ALA A 163 8.89 -5.04 -14.91
C ALA A 163 8.41 -3.73 -14.26
N PRO A 164 8.66 -2.52 -14.83
CA PRO A 164 8.15 -1.27 -14.26
C PRO A 164 6.61 -1.23 -14.19
N VAL A 165 5.94 -1.70 -15.25
CA VAL A 165 4.47 -1.79 -15.31
C VAL A 165 3.95 -2.75 -14.24
N SER A 166 4.62 -3.90 -14.08
CA SER A 166 4.23 -4.91 -13.08
C SER A 166 4.45 -4.43 -11.63
N ALA A 167 5.54 -3.71 -11.35
CA ALA A 167 5.77 -3.09 -10.05
C ALA A 167 4.72 -2.03 -9.72
N GLN A 168 4.35 -1.20 -10.70
CA GLN A 168 3.33 -0.16 -10.53
C GLN A 168 1.94 -0.76 -10.33
N LEU A 169 1.60 -1.83 -11.07
CA LEU A 169 0.33 -2.56 -10.90
C LEU A 169 0.22 -3.14 -9.48
N ALA A 170 1.30 -3.77 -8.99
CA ALA A 170 1.34 -4.27 -7.62
C ALA A 170 1.21 -3.13 -6.58
N TYR A 171 1.75 -1.95 -6.88
CA TYR A 171 1.59 -0.78 -6.00
C TYR A 171 0.12 -0.33 -5.92
N VAL A 172 -0.57 -0.28 -7.06
CA VAL A 172 -2.01 0.02 -7.09
C VAL A 172 -2.82 -1.04 -6.36
N GLN A 173 -2.51 -2.33 -6.54
CA GLN A 173 -3.15 -3.42 -5.79
C GLN A 173 -2.96 -3.25 -4.28
N GLN A 174 -1.75 -2.89 -3.83
CA GLN A 174 -1.47 -2.58 -2.42
C GLN A 174 -2.35 -1.43 -1.91
N LEU A 175 -2.48 -0.33 -2.66
CA LEU A 175 -3.33 0.81 -2.29
C LEU A 175 -4.83 0.47 -2.27
N GLN A 176 -5.27 -0.50 -3.08
CA GLN A 176 -6.64 -1.03 -3.08
C GLN A 176 -6.90 -2.07 -1.96
N GLY A 177 -5.91 -2.37 -1.12
CA GLY A 177 -6.02 -3.38 -0.06
C GLY A 177 -5.81 -4.83 -0.53
N GLN A 178 -5.52 -5.07 -1.81
CA GLN A 178 -5.14 -6.38 -2.39
C GLN A 178 -3.68 -6.72 -2.02
N SER A 179 -3.42 -6.82 -0.72
CA SER A 179 -2.06 -6.91 -0.17
C SER A 179 -1.38 -8.25 -0.49
N GLN A 180 -2.13 -9.34 -0.66
CA GLN A 180 -1.55 -10.67 -0.93
C GLN A 180 -1.06 -10.77 -2.37
N GLU A 181 -1.85 -10.28 -3.33
CA GLU A 181 -1.51 -10.24 -4.75
C GLU A 181 -0.30 -9.33 -5.01
N ALA A 182 -0.29 -8.14 -4.39
CA ALA A 182 0.82 -7.21 -4.46
C ALA A 182 2.11 -7.85 -3.89
N MET A 183 2.01 -8.46 -2.70
CA MET A 183 3.14 -9.13 -2.06
C MET A 183 3.71 -10.26 -2.91
N GLN A 184 2.85 -11.09 -3.50
CA GLN A 184 3.29 -12.19 -4.37
C GLN A 184 4.05 -11.65 -5.60
N THR A 185 3.56 -10.58 -6.20
CA THR A 185 4.20 -9.94 -7.35
C THR A 185 5.59 -9.43 -6.98
N TYR A 186 5.72 -8.67 -5.89
CA TYR A 186 7.02 -8.17 -5.43
C TYR A 186 8.00 -9.29 -5.10
N VAL A 187 7.54 -10.34 -4.40
CA VAL A 187 8.37 -11.49 -4.04
C VAL A 187 8.86 -12.21 -5.30
N ASN A 188 8.00 -12.40 -6.30
CA ASN A 188 8.38 -13.02 -7.57
C ASN A 188 9.45 -12.21 -8.31
N MET A 189 9.26 -10.90 -8.43
CA MET A 189 10.23 -10.00 -9.06
C MET A 189 11.60 -10.08 -8.37
N ILE A 190 11.62 -9.99 -7.04
CA ILE A 190 12.86 -9.98 -6.24
C ILE A 190 13.57 -11.34 -6.29
N ASN A 191 12.84 -12.45 -6.20
CA ASN A 191 13.43 -13.79 -6.16
C ASN A 191 13.98 -14.23 -7.51
N LYS A 192 13.24 -13.96 -8.60
CA LYS A 192 13.69 -14.28 -9.96
C LYS A 192 14.81 -13.36 -10.44
N LYS A 193 14.92 -12.15 -9.87
CA LYS A 193 15.78 -11.07 -10.37
C LYS A 193 15.49 -10.73 -11.85
N ALA A 194 14.25 -10.93 -12.29
CA ALA A 194 13.81 -10.72 -13.67
C ALA A 194 13.34 -9.28 -13.91
N ALA A 195 14.07 -8.29 -13.38
CA ALA A 195 13.71 -6.88 -13.49
C ALA A 195 14.94 -6.00 -13.40
N ASP A 196 14.86 -4.80 -13.97
CA ASP A 196 15.91 -3.80 -13.86
C ASP A 196 16.13 -3.35 -12.40
N THR A 197 17.29 -2.77 -12.12
CA THR A 197 17.69 -2.41 -10.75
C THR A 197 16.71 -1.44 -10.09
N SER A 198 16.16 -0.47 -10.83
CA SER A 198 15.17 0.49 -10.31
C SER A 198 13.86 -0.20 -9.94
N SER A 199 13.32 -1.04 -10.82
CA SER A 199 12.10 -1.82 -10.52
C SER A 199 12.29 -2.74 -9.32
N LEU A 200 13.45 -3.38 -9.18
CA LEU A 200 13.77 -4.21 -8.01
C LEU A 200 13.86 -3.39 -6.72
N ALA A 201 14.44 -2.19 -6.77
CA ALA A 201 14.53 -1.30 -5.61
C ALA A 201 13.14 -0.82 -5.16
N VAL A 202 12.28 -0.45 -6.10
CA VAL A 202 10.88 -0.05 -5.84
C VAL A 202 10.09 -1.24 -5.27
N ALA A 203 10.15 -2.41 -5.91
CA ALA A 203 9.48 -3.63 -5.44
C ALA A 203 9.96 -4.04 -4.04
N THR A 204 11.27 -3.92 -3.76
CA THR A 204 11.84 -4.20 -2.43
C THR A 204 11.29 -3.25 -1.38
N THR A 205 11.26 -1.95 -1.67
CA THR A 205 10.77 -0.92 -0.74
C THR A 205 9.27 -1.11 -0.45
N ASN A 206 8.47 -1.41 -1.47
CA ASN A 206 7.04 -1.67 -1.32
C ASN A 206 6.76 -2.99 -0.58
N LEU A 207 7.53 -4.04 -0.85
CA LEU A 207 7.43 -5.29 -0.08
C LEU A 207 7.73 -5.06 1.41
N ILE A 208 8.72 -4.22 1.72
CA ILE A 208 9.07 -3.87 3.10
C ILE A 208 7.91 -3.14 3.78
N SER A 209 7.23 -2.21 3.10
CA SER A 209 6.08 -1.52 3.67
C SER A 209 4.92 -2.47 3.98
N LEU A 210 4.66 -3.48 3.12
CA LEU A 210 3.67 -4.54 3.38
C LEU A 210 4.05 -5.47 4.53
N LYS A 211 5.34 -5.80 4.67
CA LYS A 211 5.83 -6.64 5.77
C LYS A 211 5.85 -5.92 7.11
N GLY A 212 6.03 -4.60 7.08
CA GLY A 212 6.19 -3.76 8.27
C GLY A 212 7.39 -4.21 9.10
N THR A 213 7.14 -4.55 10.37
CA THR A 213 8.19 -4.97 11.32
C THR A 213 8.58 -6.44 11.21
N LYS A 214 7.86 -7.24 10.42
CA LYS A 214 8.20 -8.64 10.19
C LYS A 214 9.51 -8.72 9.42
N ASP A 215 10.45 -9.52 9.92
CA ASP A 215 11.79 -9.68 9.36
C ASP A 215 12.56 -8.35 9.22
N ALA A 216 12.36 -7.38 10.12
CA ALA A 216 12.96 -6.04 10.02
C ALA A 216 14.48 -6.05 9.78
N ALA A 217 15.21 -7.01 10.37
CA ALA A 217 16.64 -7.17 10.15
C ALA A 217 17.01 -7.65 8.72
N ASP A 218 16.20 -8.51 8.11
CA ASP A 218 16.38 -8.93 6.71
C ASP A 218 16.02 -7.80 5.75
N SER A 219 14.90 -7.12 6.01
CA SER A 219 14.47 -5.92 5.27
C SER A 219 15.54 -4.83 5.29
N LEU A 220 16.15 -4.58 6.45
CA LEU A 220 17.24 -3.61 6.58
C LEU A 220 18.46 -4.03 5.75
N LYS A 221 18.87 -5.30 5.81
CA LYS A 221 19.97 -5.83 4.98
C LYS A 221 19.69 -5.69 3.48
N LYS A 222 18.43 -5.82 3.05
CA LYS A 222 18.04 -5.62 1.65
C LYS A 222 18.18 -4.16 1.22
N LEU A 223 17.75 -3.21 2.04
CA LEU A 223 17.93 -1.78 1.76
C LEU A 223 19.39 -1.35 1.80
N ASP A 224 20.18 -1.88 2.74
CA ASP A 224 21.61 -1.56 2.85
C ASP A 224 22.41 -1.99 1.59
N ARG A 225 21.89 -2.91 0.76
CA ARG A 225 22.51 -3.28 -0.53
C ARG A 225 22.25 -2.26 -1.64
N LEU A 226 21.26 -1.38 -1.47
CA LEU A 226 20.88 -0.35 -2.43
C LEU A 226 21.62 0.97 -2.16
N ILE A 227 22.32 1.06 -1.03
CA ILE A 227 23.02 2.26 -0.54
C ILE A 227 24.53 2.02 -0.62
N GLU A 228 25.27 3.01 -1.10
CA GLU A 228 26.74 2.96 -1.13
C GLU A 228 27.31 3.06 0.28
N LYS A 229 28.37 2.28 0.53
CA LYS A 229 29.11 2.37 1.79
C LYS A 229 30.02 3.59 1.73
N SER A 230 29.55 4.71 2.26
CA SER A 230 30.39 5.89 2.45
C SER A 230 31.11 5.84 3.80
N THR A 231 32.35 6.34 3.82
CA THR A 231 33.11 6.64 5.04
C THR A 231 32.96 8.10 5.47
N ALA A 232 32.39 8.95 4.61
CA ALA A 232 32.11 10.34 4.93
C ALA A 232 30.77 10.46 5.70
N PRO A 233 30.75 11.16 6.85
CA PRO A 233 29.53 11.36 7.62
C PRO A 233 28.49 12.12 6.79
N ASN A 234 27.22 11.76 6.93
CA ASN A 234 26.07 12.37 6.24
C ASN A 234 26.07 12.30 4.70
N HIS A 235 26.97 11.54 4.07
CA HIS A 235 26.93 11.31 2.62
C HIS A 235 25.98 10.14 2.30
N LEU A 236 24.76 10.47 1.91
CA LEU A 236 23.74 9.51 1.50
C LEU A 236 23.74 9.39 -0.02
N GLN A 237 24.29 8.29 -0.52
CA GLN A 237 24.31 7.99 -1.94
C GLN A 237 23.76 6.58 -2.17
N LEU A 238 22.81 6.47 -3.10
CA LEU A 238 22.39 5.17 -3.62
C LEU A 238 23.47 4.65 -4.57
N VAL A 239 23.49 3.33 -4.80
CA VAL A 239 24.35 2.76 -5.84
C VAL A 239 24.15 3.54 -7.15
N GLU A 240 25.23 3.91 -7.83
CA GLU A 240 25.23 4.79 -9.02
C GLU A 240 24.09 4.49 -10.01
N SER A 241 23.81 3.20 -10.27
CA SER A 241 22.75 2.75 -11.19
C SER A 241 21.31 3.11 -10.76
N LEU A 242 21.09 3.41 -9.48
CA LEU A 242 19.80 3.79 -8.89
C LEU A 242 19.67 5.30 -8.72
N ASP A 243 20.78 6.00 -8.46
CA ASP A 243 20.71 7.40 -8.04
C ASP A 243 20.10 8.30 -9.13
N PHE A 244 20.30 8.02 -10.41
CA PHE A 244 19.66 8.79 -11.49
C PHE A 244 18.34 8.17 -12.00
N LYS A 245 18.00 6.94 -11.62
CA LYS A 245 16.80 6.25 -12.10
C LYS A 245 15.60 6.39 -11.17
N LEU A 246 15.85 6.52 -9.87
CA LEU A 246 14.79 6.71 -8.89
C LEU A 246 14.41 8.19 -8.81
N SER A 247 13.11 8.46 -8.80
CA SER A 247 12.58 9.80 -8.57
C SER A 247 12.87 10.27 -7.14
N GLN A 248 12.84 11.58 -6.90
CA GLN A 248 13.07 12.15 -5.57
C GLN A 248 12.12 11.54 -4.51
N ARG A 249 10.85 11.34 -4.87
CA ARG A 249 9.85 10.68 -4.01
C ARG A 249 10.19 9.22 -3.71
N GLN A 250 10.70 8.47 -4.68
CA GLN A 250 11.13 7.08 -4.49
C GLN A 250 12.38 6.99 -3.60
N LYS A 251 13.35 7.89 -3.79
CA LYS A 251 14.53 7.99 -2.93
C LYS A 251 14.12 8.29 -1.49
N GLU A 252 13.24 9.28 -1.31
CA GLU A 252 12.72 9.65 0.01
C GLU A 252 12.02 8.47 0.69
N ALA A 253 11.14 7.75 -0.03
CA ALA A 253 10.45 6.58 0.49
C ALA A 253 11.42 5.46 0.91
N LEU A 254 12.46 5.21 0.11
CA LEU A 254 13.49 4.20 0.40
C LEU A 254 14.27 4.56 1.68
N TYR A 255 14.79 5.78 1.78
CA TYR A 255 15.52 6.21 2.97
C TYR A 255 14.62 6.26 4.21
N SER A 256 13.38 6.70 4.03
CA SER A 256 12.36 6.71 5.09
C SER A 256 12.08 5.31 5.62
N ALA A 257 11.90 4.33 4.73
CA ALA A 257 11.74 2.93 5.11
C ALA A 257 12.96 2.42 5.90
N ARG A 258 14.16 2.83 5.51
CA ARG A 258 15.39 2.51 6.25
C ARG A 258 15.39 3.11 7.66
N VAL A 259 15.06 4.40 7.83
CA VAL A 259 14.95 5.03 9.17
C VAL A 259 13.99 4.25 10.05
N LEU A 260 12.79 3.95 9.56
CA LEU A 260 11.77 3.22 10.32
C LEU A 260 12.27 1.83 10.74
N LEU A 261 12.94 1.10 9.84
CA LEU A 261 13.54 -0.20 10.18
C LEU A 261 14.68 -0.08 11.21
N LEU A 262 15.51 0.97 11.14
CA LEU A 262 16.53 1.24 12.16
C LEU A 262 15.89 1.48 13.53
N LEU A 263 14.80 2.25 13.60
CA LEU A 263 14.04 2.48 14.83
C LEU A 263 13.41 1.19 15.39
N HIS A 264 12.90 0.32 14.52
CA HIS A 264 12.34 -0.97 14.92
C HIS A 264 13.40 -2.00 15.35
N THR A 265 14.62 -1.88 14.82
CA THR A 265 15.77 -2.72 15.21
C THR A 265 16.61 -2.11 16.33
N ASN A 266 16.13 -1.04 16.97
CA ASN A 266 16.79 -0.31 18.06
C ASN A 266 18.20 0.24 17.70
N LYS A 267 18.44 0.54 16.43
CA LYS A 267 19.67 1.21 15.95
C LYS A 267 19.44 2.73 15.87
N THR A 268 19.17 3.36 17.01
CA THR A 268 18.76 4.76 17.10
C THR A 268 19.82 5.74 16.62
N ASP A 269 21.11 5.47 16.89
CA ASP A 269 22.20 6.37 16.49
C ASP A 269 22.30 6.49 14.96
N GLN A 270 22.22 5.35 14.27
CA GLN A 270 22.20 5.30 12.80
C GLN A 270 20.93 5.94 12.24
N ALA A 271 19.78 5.81 12.92
CA ALA A 271 18.55 6.46 12.52
C ALA A 271 18.66 7.99 12.65
N HIS A 272 19.26 8.48 13.74
CA HIS A 272 19.47 9.90 13.96
C HIS A 272 20.40 10.51 12.91
N GLU A 273 21.53 9.86 12.63
CA GLU A 273 22.48 10.31 11.58
C GLU A 273 21.79 10.36 10.21
N LEU A 274 21.09 9.28 9.85
CA LEU A 274 20.35 9.19 8.59
C LEU A 274 19.33 10.33 8.46
N VAL A 275 18.49 10.56 9.48
CA VAL A 275 17.48 11.62 9.46
C VAL A 275 18.12 13.01 9.35
N SER A 276 19.25 13.24 10.01
CA SER A 276 19.97 14.53 9.91
C SER A 276 20.37 14.84 8.46
N ALA A 277 20.80 13.83 7.71
CA ALA A 277 21.11 13.99 6.30
C ALA A 277 19.85 14.16 5.43
N LEU A 278 18.75 13.46 5.75
CA LEU A 278 17.47 13.62 5.03
C LEU A 278 16.88 15.02 5.12
N LEU A 279 17.00 15.69 6.28
CA LEU A 279 16.55 17.09 6.43
C LEU A 279 17.28 18.04 5.48
N GLY A 280 18.54 17.78 5.16
CA GLY A 280 19.31 18.55 4.20
C GLY A 280 18.94 18.25 2.74
N MET A 281 18.62 16.99 2.44
CA MET A 281 18.32 16.49 1.09
C MET A 281 16.89 16.75 0.63
N PHE A 282 15.91 16.70 1.54
CA PHE A 282 14.48 16.79 1.24
C PHE A 282 13.84 17.97 1.98
N ARG A 283 14.33 19.18 1.71
CA ARG A 283 13.96 20.40 2.47
C ARG A 283 12.49 20.77 2.37
N ASP A 284 11.87 20.49 1.23
CA ASP A 284 10.46 20.81 0.97
C ASP A 284 9.51 19.72 1.49
N SER A 285 10.05 18.61 2.03
CA SER A 285 9.24 17.51 2.54
C SER A 285 9.04 17.60 4.05
N VAL A 286 7.80 17.32 4.45
CA VAL A 286 7.40 17.17 5.86
C VAL A 286 7.93 15.86 6.46
N PHE A 287 8.19 14.84 5.64
CA PHE A 287 8.44 13.48 6.12
C PHE A 287 9.74 13.34 6.94
N PRO A 288 10.90 13.93 6.56
CA PRO A 288 12.11 13.90 7.37
C PRO A 288 11.92 14.51 8.77
N VAL A 289 11.09 15.54 8.89
CA VAL A 289 10.76 16.19 10.18
C VAL A 289 9.95 15.25 11.07
N LEU A 290 8.95 14.56 10.49
CA LEU A 290 8.20 13.52 11.21
C LEU A 290 9.11 12.37 11.67
N LEU A 291 10.06 11.96 10.83
CA LEU A 291 11.06 10.96 11.20
C LEU A 291 11.99 11.44 12.31
N GLN A 292 12.39 12.71 12.31
CA GLN A 292 13.19 13.32 13.38
C GLN A 292 12.44 13.28 14.72
N ALA A 293 11.17 13.68 14.71
CA ALA A 293 10.32 13.55 15.89
C ALA A 293 10.18 12.10 16.35
N ALA A 294 10.00 11.15 15.42
CA ALA A 294 9.92 9.72 15.74
C ALA A 294 11.22 9.19 16.38
N VAL A 295 12.39 9.64 15.92
CA VAL A 295 13.69 9.34 16.55
C VAL A 295 13.71 9.87 17.98
N HIS A 296 13.36 11.14 18.21
CA HIS A 296 13.35 11.72 19.56
C HIS A 296 12.36 11.03 20.50
N VAL A 297 11.17 10.66 20.03
CA VAL A 297 10.21 9.86 20.81
C VAL A 297 10.79 8.50 21.17
N LYS A 298 11.46 7.82 20.22
CA LYS A 298 12.14 6.54 20.47
C LYS A 298 13.25 6.66 21.52
N GLU A 299 13.96 7.79 21.53
CA GLU A 299 14.98 8.14 22.53
C GLU A 299 14.38 8.61 23.88
N LYS A 300 13.05 8.65 24.02
CA LYS A 300 12.33 9.19 25.19
C LYS A 300 12.55 10.69 25.41
N LYS A 301 12.95 11.44 24.37
CA LYS A 301 13.13 12.90 24.39
C LYS A 301 11.89 13.60 23.82
N VAL A 302 10.74 13.42 24.49
CA VAL A 302 9.43 13.88 23.99
C VAL A 302 9.40 15.40 23.77
N GLN A 303 9.94 16.19 24.69
CA GLN A 303 9.93 17.65 24.58
C GLN A 303 10.68 18.15 23.32
N LYS A 304 11.78 17.48 22.94
CA LYS A 304 12.51 17.80 21.71
C LYS A 304 11.69 17.47 20.46
N ALA A 305 10.94 16.37 20.49
CA ALA A 305 10.04 16.03 19.38
C ALA A 305 8.94 17.08 19.22
N GLU A 306 8.34 17.52 20.33
CA GLU A 306 7.32 18.58 20.35
C GLU A 306 7.87 19.91 19.85
N GLU A 307 9.07 20.30 20.28
CA GLU A 307 9.76 21.52 19.86
C GLU A 307 10.03 21.53 18.34
N VAL A 308 10.61 20.45 17.80
CA VAL A 308 10.90 20.31 16.37
C VAL A 308 9.63 20.45 15.53
N LEU A 309 8.54 19.76 15.92
CA LEU A 309 7.28 19.80 15.20
C LEU A 309 6.61 21.18 15.31
N SER A 310 6.64 21.81 16.49
CA SER A 310 6.07 23.15 16.71
C SER A 310 6.79 24.19 15.86
N GLN A 311 8.12 24.22 15.91
CA GLN A 311 8.94 25.16 15.12
C GLN A 311 8.71 24.99 13.61
N TYR A 312 8.57 23.74 13.13
CA TYR A 312 8.28 23.50 11.72
C TYR A 312 6.88 24.01 11.34
N SER A 313 5.86 23.75 12.18
CA SER A 313 4.49 24.19 11.91
C SER A 313 4.34 25.71 11.84
N GLU A 314 5.12 26.45 12.64
CA GLU A 314 5.14 27.92 12.65
C GLU A 314 5.85 28.49 11.42
N LYS A 315 6.92 27.84 10.95
CA LYS A 315 7.68 28.26 9.77
C LYS A 315 6.99 27.92 8.44
N HIS A 316 6.18 26.87 8.42
CA HIS A 316 5.52 26.36 7.21
C HIS A 316 4.01 26.12 7.44
N PRO A 317 3.20 27.18 7.67
CA PRO A 317 1.78 27.03 7.98
C PRO A 317 1.01 26.23 6.92
N GLU A 318 1.30 26.44 5.63
CA GLU A 318 0.66 25.79 4.50
C GLU A 318 0.86 24.26 4.45
N ASN A 319 1.98 23.77 4.97
CA ASN A 319 2.36 22.35 4.97
C ASN A 319 2.39 21.75 6.39
N SER A 320 1.71 22.38 7.34
CA SER A 320 1.78 22.03 8.77
C SER A 320 0.78 20.96 9.22
N LYS A 321 -0.27 20.66 8.45
CA LYS A 321 -1.38 19.77 8.86
C LYS A 321 -0.91 18.42 9.41
N GLY A 322 -0.05 17.72 8.67
CA GLY A 322 0.47 16.41 9.11
C GLY A 322 1.35 16.52 10.36
N VAL A 323 2.10 17.61 10.51
CA VAL A 323 2.96 17.91 11.65
C VAL A 323 2.14 18.21 12.90
N LEU A 324 1.09 19.01 12.78
CA LEU A 324 0.18 19.35 13.88
C LEU A 324 -0.57 18.11 14.38
N LEU A 325 -0.99 17.21 13.48
CA LEU A 325 -1.58 15.93 13.87
C LEU A 325 -0.58 15.04 14.64
N ALA A 326 0.66 14.95 14.16
CA ALA A 326 1.71 14.20 14.85
C ALA A 326 2.05 14.81 16.21
N LEU A 327 2.16 16.14 16.29
CA LEU A 327 2.39 16.88 17.52
C LEU A 327 1.27 16.63 18.53
N ALA A 328 0.01 16.72 18.11
CA ALA A 328 -1.13 16.42 18.96
C ALA A 328 -1.11 14.99 19.49
N GLN A 329 -0.79 14.01 18.63
CA GLN A 329 -0.70 12.61 19.02
C GLN A 329 0.44 12.36 20.03
N ILE A 330 1.61 12.95 19.82
CA ILE A 330 2.77 12.82 20.71
C ILE A 330 2.46 13.48 22.06
N ALA A 331 1.94 14.71 22.05
CA ALA A 331 1.57 15.45 23.25
C ALA A 331 0.49 14.73 24.07
N ALA A 332 -0.55 14.20 23.41
CA ALA A 332 -1.60 13.43 24.07
C ALA A 332 -1.05 12.16 24.74
N ASN A 333 -0.15 11.43 24.06
CA ASN A 333 0.50 10.24 24.63
C ASN A 333 1.44 10.58 25.80
N ALA A 334 1.95 11.80 25.86
CA ALA A 334 2.77 12.32 26.95
C ALA A 334 1.95 12.96 28.08
N ASN A 335 0.61 12.96 27.98
CA ASN A 335 -0.33 13.67 28.86
C ASN A 335 -0.18 15.21 28.85
N HIS A 336 0.45 15.77 27.82
CA HIS A 336 0.48 17.21 27.56
C HIS A 336 -0.81 17.65 26.85
N PHE A 337 -1.97 17.48 27.51
CA PHE A 337 -3.29 17.64 26.89
C PHE A 337 -3.56 19.05 26.34
N GLN A 338 -3.01 20.09 26.98
CA GLN A 338 -3.11 21.47 26.52
C GLN A 338 -2.47 21.63 25.14
N LEU A 339 -1.21 21.21 25.00
CA LEU A 339 -0.49 21.27 23.73
C LEU A 339 -1.18 20.42 22.66
N ALA A 340 -1.73 19.26 23.03
CA ALA A 340 -2.47 18.42 22.10
C ALA A 340 -3.73 19.12 21.56
N ALA A 341 -4.52 19.73 22.43
CA ALA A 341 -5.73 20.44 22.06
C ALA A 341 -5.41 21.69 21.23
N ASP A 342 -4.39 22.47 21.64
CA ASP A 342 -3.98 23.67 20.93
C ASP A 342 -3.46 23.33 19.53
N SER A 343 -2.70 22.25 19.38
CA SER A 343 -2.21 21.77 18.08
C SER A 343 -3.33 21.34 17.14
N LEU A 344 -4.35 20.62 17.64
CA LEU A 344 -5.51 20.23 16.84
C LEU A 344 -6.35 21.44 16.42
N SER A 345 -6.50 22.43 17.30
CA SER A 345 -7.29 23.64 17.04
C SER A 345 -6.70 24.51 15.91
N LYS A 346 -5.40 24.38 15.64
CA LYS A 346 -4.69 25.07 14.56
C LYS A 346 -4.97 24.50 13.16
N ILE A 347 -5.73 23.40 13.03
CA ILE A 347 -6.00 22.74 11.74
C ILE A 347 -7.41 23.12 11.25
N PRO A 348 -7.55 24.11 10.34
CA PRO A 348 -8.85 24.68 9.98
C PRO A 348 -9.78 23.68 9.28
N ASP A 349 -9.28 22.90 8.31
CA ASP A 349 -10.12 22.03 7.47
C ASP A 349 -10.90 20.94 8.24
N ILE A 350 -10.39 20.56 9.41
CA ILE A 350 -10.95 19.46 10.21
C ILE A 350 -11.53 19.94 11.54
N GLN A 351 -11.46 21.25 11.83
CA GLN A 351 -11.76 21.81 13.15
C GLN A 351 -13.14 21.42 13.68
N HIS A 352 -14.15 21.44 12.81
CA HIS A 352 -15.55 21.15 13.16
C HIS A 352 -16.01 19.73 12.76
N MET A 353 -15.08 18.87 12.36
CA MET A 353 -15.40 17.47 12.03
C MET A 353 -15.67 16.67 13.31
N PRO A 354 -16.62 15.71 13.32
CA PRO A 354 -17.02 14.99 14.53
C PRO A 354 -15.87 14.38 15.32
N ALA A 355 -14.92 13.73 14.64
CA ALA A 355 -13.76 13.11 15.30
C ALA A 355 -12.85 14.16 15.98
N THR A 356 -12.62 15.30 15.34
CA THR A 356 -11.78 16.38 15.89
C THR A 356 -12.44 17.01 17.09
N VAL A 357 -13.73 17.35 16.99
CA VAL A 357 -14.51 17.95 18.08
C VAL A 357 -14.56 17.01 19.28
N ALA A 358 -14.90 15.73 19.07
CA ALA A 358 -14.91 14.74 20.14
C ALA A 358 -13.54 14.61 20.83
N THR A 359 -12.45 14.61 20.05
CA THR A 359 -11.09 14.54 20.60
C THR A 359 -10.74 15.80 21.40
N LEU A 360 -11.09 16.99 20.90
CA LEU A 360 -10.86 18.26 21.60
C LEU A 360 -11.64 18.34 22.91
N VAL A 361 -12.93 17.96 22.91
CA VAL A 361 -13.77 17.89 24.11
C VAL A 361 -13.12 16.96 25.15
N ALA A 362 -12.76 15.74 24.75
CA ALA A 362 -12.12 14.78 25.64
C ALA A 362 -10.78 15.29 26.20
N LEU A 363 -9.97 16.00 25.40
CA LEU A 363 -8.72 16.60 25.87
C LEU A 363 -8.96 17.74 26.87
N ARG A 364 -9.98 18.58 26.65
CA ARG A 364 -10.35 19.67 27.57
C ARG A 364 -10.97 19.14 28.88
N GLU A 365 -11.78 18.08 28.82
CA GLU A 365 -12.26 17.38 30.03
C GLU A 365 -11.11 16.81 30.86
N ARG A 366 -10.09 16.23 30.20
CA ARG A 366 -8.88 15.73 30.88
C ARG A 366 -8.06 16.83 31.56
N LEU A 367 -8.20 18.09 31.11
CA LEU A 367 -7.62 19.27 31.75
C LEU A 367 -8.48 19.81 32.90
N GLY A 368 -9.70 19.28 33.08
CA GLY A 368 -10.68 19.82 34.03
C GLY A 368 -11.36 21.10 33.56
N ASP A 369 -11.22 21.46 32.27
CA ASP A 369 -11.82 22.68 31.70
C ASP A 369 -13.12 22.35 30.95
N SER A 370 -14.18 22.14 31.72
CA SER A 370 -15.52 21.85 31.20
C SER A 370 -16.12 23.02 30.41
N ASN A 371 -15.69 24.25 30.69
CA ASN A 371 -16.14 25.44 29.98
C ASN A 371 -15.53 25.51 28.58
N ALA A 372 -14.22 25.27 28.44
CA ALA A 372 -13.59 25.18 27.13
C ALA A 372 -14.14 23.99 26.32
N ALA A 373 -14.38 22.85 26.96
CA ALA A 373 -15.00 21.68 26.31
C ALA A 373 -16.40 22.03 25.74
N ALA A 374 -17.25 22.68 26.53
CA ALA A 374 -18.55 23.16 26.04
C ALA A 374 -18.41 24.18 24.91
N SER A 375 -17.45 25.11 25.00
CA SER A 375 -17.21 26.12 23.96
C SER A 375 -16.82 25.50 22.62
N VAL A 376 -16.06 24.39 22.63
CA VAL A 376 -15.74 23.63 21.40
C VAL A 376 -17.02 23.08 20.75
N LEU A 377 -17.93 22.51 21.54
CA LEU A 377 -19.22 22.00 21.07
C LEU A 377 -20.12 23.13 20.53
N ASP A 378 -20.23 24.23 21.28
CA ASP A 378 -21.02 25.40 20.88
C ASP A 378 -20.48 26.00 19.56
N SER A 379 -19.16 26.06 19.39
CA SER A 379 -18.51 26.52 18.16
C SER A 379 -18.80 25.60 16.97
N ALA A 380 -18.83 24.27 17.20
CA ALA A 380 -19.21 23.31 16.16
C ALA A 380 -20.67 23.47 15.75
N ILE A 381 -21.59 23.61 16.71
CA ILE A 381 -23.02 23.87 16.43
C ILE A 381 -23.19 25.12 15.56
N GLN A 382 -22.53 26.23 15.92
CA GLN A 382 -22.60 27.48 15.15
C GLN A 382 -22.09 27.30 13.71
N TRP A 383 -21.00 26.56 13.51
CA TRP A 383 -20.46 26.29 12.18
C TRP A 383 -21.43 25.44 11.34
N TRP A 384 -21.96 24.34 11.89
CA TRP A 384 -22.89 23.44 11.20
C TRP A 384 -24.26 24.06 10.93
N LYS A 385 -24.69 25.01 11.76
CA LYS A 385 -25.91 25.81 11.54
C LYS A 385 -25.82 26.68 10.28
N ASN A 386 -24.62 27.18 9.99
CA ASN A 386 -24.35 28.02 8.83
C ASN A 386 -23.87 27.23 7.60
N SER A 387 -23.55 25.95 7.77
CA SER A 387 -23.04 25.08 6.69
C SER A 387 -24.18 24.60 5.78
N MET A 388 -24.05 24.86 4.46
CA MET A 388 -24.99 24.34 3.44
C MET A 388 -24.60 22.96 2.90
N THR A 389 -24.08 22.07 3.76
CA THR A 389 -23.72 20.70 3.38
C THR A 389 -24.91 19.77 3.39
N GLY A 390 -25.04 18.90 2.38
CA GLY A 390 -26.12 17.89 2.31
C GLY A 390 -26.08 16.81 3.40
N ASP A 391 -24.93 16.60 4.06
CA ASP A 391 -24.78 15.73 5.24
C ASP A 391 -24.53 16.59 6.50
N ASN A 392 -25.50 17.44 6.84
CA ASN A 392 -25.39 18.34 7.98
C ASN A 392 -25.38 17.55 9.30
N LYS A 393 -24.37 17.79 10.15
CA LYS A 393 -24.20 17.14 11.47
C LYS A 393 -24.72 17.98 12.64
N LEU A 394 -25.49 19.04 12.38
CA LEU A 394 -26.01 19.95 13.41
C LEU A 394 -26.72 19.20 14.55
N ASP A 395 -27.67 18.32 14.23
CA ASP A 395 -28.43 17.59 15.27
C ASP A 395 -27.54 16.71 16.14
N LEU A 396 -26.53 16.08 15.53
CA LEU A 396 -25.56 15.29 16.25
C LEU A 396 -24.84 16.17 17.27
N PHE A 397 -24.28 17.30 16.85
CA PHE A 397 -23.56 18.19 17.75
C PHE A 397 -24.46 18.82 18.82
N THR A 398 -25.68 19.23 18.47
CA THR A 398 -26.63 19.79 19.44
C THR A 398 -27.01 18.76 20.51
N ARG A 399 -27.18 17.49 20.13
CA ARG A 399 -27.50 16.40 21.06
C ARG A 399 -26.31 16.09 21.98
N GLU A 400 -25.12 15.92 21.41
CA GLU A 400 -23.91 15.65 22.20
C GLU A 400 -23.57 16.83 23.13
N ALA A 401 -23.81 18.07 22.70
CA ALA A 401 -23.66 19.25 23.55
C ALA A 401 -24.67 19.29 24.70
N ALA A 402 -25.93 18.92 24.46
CA ALA A 402 -26.93 18.84 25.51
C ALA A 402 -26.57 17.75 26.54
N GLU A 403 -26.16 16.57 26.07
CA GLU A 403 -25.73 15.46 26.93
C GLU A 403 -24.48 15.81 27.73
N PHE A 404 -23.51 16.47 27.10
CA PHE A 404 -22.31 17.00 27.77
C PHE A 404 -22.66 18.01 28.86
N LYS A 405 -23.54 18.98 28.56
CA LYS A 405 -23.94 20.00 29.55
C LYS A 405 -24.71 19.37 30.72
N LEU A 406 -25.57 18.39 30.45
CA LEU A 406 -26.29 17.64 31.47
C LEU A 406 -25.34 16.86 32.40
N SER A 407 -24.33 16.19 31.85
CA SER A 407 -23.36 15.43 32.65
C SER A 407 -22.47 16.34 33.54
N HIS A 408 -22.33 17.61 33.18
CA HIS A 408 -21.58 18.62 33.93
C HIS A 408 -22.47 19.55 34.78
N GLY A 409 -23.75 19.20 34.98
CA GLY A 409 -24.67 19.94 35.86
C GLY A 409 -25.18 21.27 35.29
N ARG A 410 -25.03 21.50 33.99
CA ARG A 410 -25.56 22.69 33.27
C ARG A 410 -26.95 22.39 32.71
N ASP A 411 -27.87 22.06 33.60
CA ASP A 411 -29.20 21.53 33.25
C ASP A 411 -30.05 22.52 32.42
N GLU A 412 -29.99 23.83 32.74
CA GLU A 412 -30.74 24.87 32.01
C GLU A 412 -30.31 24.98 30.54
N GLU A 413 -29.00 24.99 30.29
CA GLU A 413 -28.46 25.07 28.93
C GLU A 413 -28.72 23.80 28.14
N ALA A 414 -28.62 22.63 28.78
CA ALA A 414 -28.97 21.36 28.17
C ALA A 414 -30.46 21.34 27.77
N CYS A 415 -31.34 21.88 28.63
CA CYS A 415 -32.77 22.00 28.34
C CYS A 415 -33.02 22.86 27.10
N LEU A 416 -32.36 24.01 26.96
CA LEU A 416 -32.50 24.87 25.78
C LEU A 416 -32.07 24.18 24.48
N LEU A 417 -30.98 23.39 24.50
CA LEU A 417 -30.52 22.64 23.35
C LEU A 417 -31.50 21.53 22.95
N TYR A 418 -32.07 20.80 23.91
CA TYR A 418 -33.11 19.82 23.63
C TYR A 418 -34.41 20.47 23.13
N GLU A 419 -34.78 21.66 23.61
CA GLU A 419 -35.90 22.42 23.06
C GLU A 419 -35.67 22.79 21.58
N GLU A 420 -34.46 23.21 21.22
CA GLU A 420 -34.10 23.50 19.81
C GLU A 420 -34.20 22.24 18.94
N LEU A 421 -33.67 21.11 19.42
CA LEU A 421 -33.74 19.81 18.71
C LEU A 421 -35.17 19.31 18.49
N VAL A 422 -36.04 19.45 19.48
CA VAL A 422 -37.45 19.06 19.35
C VAL A 422 -38.16 19.93 18.31
N LYS A 423 -37.85 21.24 18.28
CA LYS A 423 -38.43 22.19 17.31
C LYS A 423 -37.98 21.90 15.87
N SER A 424 -36.74 21.49 15.66
CA SER A 424 -36.18 21.28 14.31
C SER A 424 -36.58 19.93 13.70
N HIS A 425 -36.48 18.83 14.44
CA HIS A 425 -36.61 17.47 13.87
C HIS A 425 -37.74 16.61 14.48
N GLY A 426 -38.35 17.04 15.59
CA GLY A 426 -39.43 16.28 16.23
C GLY A 426 -39.03 14.87 16.68
N SER A 427 -37.73 14.65 16.98
CA SER A 427 -37.20 13.36 17.43
C SER A 427 -37.74 12.98 18.80
N THR A 428 -38.10 11.70 18.95
CA THR A 428 -38.55 11.11 20.21
C THR A 428 -37.44 11.10 21.28
N GLU A 429 -36.20 10.90 20.86
CA GLU A 429 -35.02 10.91 21.72
C GLU A 429 -34.74 12.33 22.26
N ALA A 430 -34.85 13.34 21.41
CA ALA A 430 -34.72 14.74 21.83
C ALA A 430 -35.84 15.15 22.80
N LEU A 431 -37.07 14.67 22.58
CA LEU A 431 -38.20 14.90 23.47
C LEU A 431 -38.01 14.20 24.83
N ALA A 432 -37.46 12.99 24.84
CA ALA A 432 -37.11 12.30 26.08
C ALA A 432 -36.00 13.05 26.85
N GLY A 433 -34.95 13.51 26.15
CA GLY A 433 -33.92 14.36 26.72
C GLY A 433 -34.49 15.65 27.33
N LEU A 434 -35.42 16.30 26.62
CA LEU A 434 -36.11 17.50 27.08
C LEU A 434 -36.93 17.26 28.34
N VAL A 435 -37.65 16.14 28.44
CA VAL A 435 -38.40 15.78 29.65
C VAL A 435 -37.45 15.58 30.83
N VAL A 436 -36.33 14.87 30.62
CA VAL A 436 -35.31 14.62 31.67
C VAL A 436 -34.68 15.93 32.16
N THR A 437 -34.28 16.83 31.26
CA THR A 437 -33.69 18.13 31.65
C THR A 437 -34.73 19.07 32.25
N SER A 438 -35.95 19.06 31.74
CA SER A 438 -37.06 19.86 32.29
C SER A 438 -37.41 19.39 33.69
N ALA A 439 -37.39 18.09 33.98
CA ALA A 439 -37.70 17.58 35.32
C ALA A 439 -36.75 18.11 36.41
N ARG A 440 -35.51 18.44 36.03
CA ARG A 440 -34.50 19.03 36.93
C ARG A 440 -34.64 20.54 37.12
N THR A 441 -35.25 21.23 36.17
CA THR A 441 -35.32 22.71 36.11
C THR A 441 -36.73 23.25 36.36
N ASN A 442 -37.75 22.62 35.80
CA ASN A 442 -39.17 22.97 35.91
C ASN A 442 -40.08 21.73 35.70
N LEU A 443 -40.64 21.21 36.80
CA LEU A 443 -41.54 20.05 36.81
C LEU A 443 -42.79 20.23 35.94
N GLU A 444 -43.43 21.39 35.96
CA GLU A 444 -44.66 21.63 35.18
C GLU A 444 -44.40 21.55 33.67
N LYS A 445 -43.25 22.10 33.22
CA LYS A 445 -42.82 21.96 31.82
C LYS A 445 -42.53 20.52 31.46
N ALA A 446 -41.89 19.77 32.36
CA ALA A 446 -41.60 18.36 32.15
C ALA A 446 -42.88 17.54 31.91
N GLU A 447 -43.91 17.73 32.75
CA GLU A 447 -45.22 17.08 32.59
C GLU A 447 -45.92 17.46 31.26
N GLN A 448 -45.75 18.70 30.81
CA GLN A 448 -46.29 19.14 29.52
C GLN A 448 -45.58 18.48 28.33
N TYR A 449 -44.27 18.30 28.41
CA TYR A 449 -43.49 17.61 27.37
C TYR A 449 -43.71 16.09 27.41
N GLU A 450 -43.88 15.50 28.59
CA GLU A 450 -44.18 14.09 28.79
C GLU A 450 -45.46 13.68 28.04
N LYS A 451 -46.52 14.51 28.11
CA LYS A 451 -47.78 14.28 27.38
C LYS A 451 -47.62 14.19 25.86
N LYS A 452 -46.52 14.70 25.31
CA LYS A 452 -46.21 14.64 23.87
C LYS A 452 -45.48 13.35 23.49
N LEU A 453 -44.98 12.57 24.45
CA LEU A 453 -44.37 11.26 24.18
C LEU A 453 -45.44 10.27 23.75
N LYS A 454 -45.18 9.54 22.66
CA LYS A 454 -46.10 8.51 22.18
C LYS A 454 -46.06 7.30 23.12
N PRO A 455 -47.21 6.70 23.48
CA PRO A 455 -47.23 5.45 24.21
C PRO A 455 -46.46 4.37 23.43
N LEU A 456 -45.57 3.64 24.11
CA LEU A 456 -44.82 2.56 23.49
C LEU A 456 -45.77 1.42 23.06
N PRO A 457 -45.85 1.07 21.76
CA PRO A 457 -46.71 -0.03 21.30
C PRO A 457 -46.26 -1.36 21.92
N GLY A 458 -47.18 -2.09 22.56
CA GLY A 458 -46.93 -3.43 23.12
C GLY A 458 -46.65 -3.48 24.63
N LEU A 459 -46.51 -2.35 25.32
CA LEU A 459 -46.26 -2.26 26.76
C LEU A 459 -47.57 -2.14 27.59
N LYS A 460 -48.54 -3.03 27.36
CA LYS A 460 -49.74 -3.12 28.21
C LYS A 460 -49.51 -4.12 29.34
N GLY A 461 -49.58 -3.66 30.60
CA GLY A 461 -49.53 -4.54 31.79
C GLY A 461 -48.19 -4.63 32.51
N VAL A 462 -47.19 -3.81 32.14
CA VAL A 462 -45.94 -3.70 32.90
C VAL A 462 -46.12 -2.69 34.03
N ASN A 463 -46.08 -3.16 35.27
CA ASN A 463 -46.15 -2.31 36.45
C ASN A 463 -44.76 -1.70 36.72
N VAL A 464 -44.61 -0.41 36.44
CA VAL A 464 -43.36 0.33 36.59
C VAL A 464 -42.94 0.42 38.06
N GLU A 465 -43.89 0.62 38.99
CA GLU A 465 -43.62 0.71 40.42
C GLU A 465 -43.12 -0.63 41.00
N SER A 466 -43.57 -1.78 40.47
CA SER A 466 -43.06 -3.08 40.90
C SER A 466 -41.64 -3.32 40.38
N LEU A 467 -41.31 -2.83 39.19
CA LEU A 467 -39.97 -2.89 38.61
C LEU A 467 -38.96 -2.00 39.34
N GLU A 468 -39.34 -0.77 39.72
CA GLU A 468 -38.50 0.16 40.47
C GLU A 468 -38.19 -0.35 41.89
N LYS A 469 -39.13 -1.09 42.51
CA LYS A 469 -38.93 -1.77 43.81
C LYS A 469 -38.09 -3.05 43.71
N THR A 470 -37.86 -3.56 42.50
CA THR A 470 -37.04 -4.75 42.29
C THR A 470 -35.59 -4.33 42.12
N SER A 471 -34.77 -4.50 43.16
CA SER A 471 -33.33 -4.20 43.12
C SER A 471 -32.66 -4.95 41.96
N ALA A 472 -32.10 -4.18 41.02
CA ALA A 472 -31.20 -4.58 39.94
C ALA A 472 -31.64 -5.79 39.10
N ALA A 473 -31.90 -5.54 37.82
CA ALA A 473 -32.12 -6.57 36.80
C ALA A 473 -31.04 -7.67 36.87
N ARG A 474 -31.44 -8.88 37.30
CA ARG A 474 -30.74 -10.09 36.86
C ARG A 474 -31.08 -10.27 35.38
N HIS A 475 -30.03 -10.41 34.58
CA HIS A 475 -30.10 -10.76 33.17
C HIS A 475 -30.99 -12.00 32.99
N VAL A 476 -32.14 -11.85 32.34
CA VAL A 476 -32.96 -12.99 31.90
C VAL A 476 -32.69 -13.16 30.41
N GLU A 477 -31.85 -14.13 30.09
CA GLU A 477 -31.73 -14.65 28.72
C GLU A 477 -32.99 -15.49 28.39
N GLY A 478 -33.68 -15.14 27.32
CA GLY A 478 -34.44 -16.08 26.49
C GLY A 478 -35.96 -16.18 26.71
N PRO A 479 -36.72 -16.45 25.64
CA PRO A 479 -38.18 -16.27 25.60
C PRO A 479 -38.96 -17.47 26.16
N GLN A 480 -40.13 -17.16 26.73
CA GLN A 480 -41.12 -18.13 27.21
C GLN A 480 -41.72 -18.95 26.05
N ASP A 481 -41.58 -20.27 26.13
CA ASP A 481 -42.34 -21.24 25.34
C ASP A 481 -43.73 -21.43 25.96
N MET A 482 -44.76 -21.44 25.10
CA MET A 482 -46.09 -21.96 25.41
C MET A 482 -46.04 -23.48 25.39
N THR A 483 -46.61 -24.13 26.41
CA THR A 483 -46.72 -25.58 26.49
C THR A 483 -47.79 -26.13 25.54
N VAL A 484 -47.46 -27.11 24.69
CA VAL A 484 -48.30 -28.29 24.41
C VAL A 484 -47.40 -29.52 24.13
N ASP A 485 -47.34 -30.39 25.14
CA ASP A 485 -47.23 -31.86 25.23
C ASP A 485 -46.33 -32.77 24.36
N VAL A 486 -45.90 -33.85 25.06
CA VAL A 486 -45.35 -35.19 24.65
C VAL A 486 -43.82 -35.31 24.45
N PRO A 487 -43.17 -36.45 24.83
CA PRO A 487 -42.87 -37.00 26.15
C PRO A 487 -41.34 -37.12 26.43
N GLU A 488 -40.98 -37.47 27.67
CA GLU A 488 -39.60 -37.74 28.12
C GLU A 488 -38.83 -38.79 27.27
N GLU A 489 -37.59 -38.46 26.89
CA GLU A 489 -36.51 -39.46 26.83
C GLU A 489 -35.14 -38.84 27.17
N VAL A 490 -34.66 -39.19 28.37
CA VAL A 490 -33.29 -39.27 28.91
C VAL A 490 -32.15 -38.58 28.12
N LYS A 491 -31.69 -37.42 28.62
CA LYS A 491 -30.38 -36.83 28.28
C LYS A 491 -29.23 -37.70 28.78
N LYS A 492 -28.46 -38.32 27.85
CA LYS A 492 -27.04 -38.65 28.08
C LYS A 492 -26.16 -37.46 27.66
N GLN A 493 -25.43 -36.92 28.63
CA GLN A 493 -24.45 -35.84 28.47
C GLN A 493 -23.36 -36.22 27.45
N LYS A 494 -23.06 -35.33 26.49
CA LYS A 494 -21.84 -35.39 25.67
C LYS A 494 -20.85 -34.29 26.09
N ALA A 495 -19.63 -34.73 26.39
CA ALA A 495 -18.52 -33.97 26.92
C ALA A 495 -17.86 -32.98 25.93
N LYS A 496 -17.20 -31.97 26.50
CA LYS A 496 -16.38 -30.94 25.86
C LYS A 496 -15.35 -31.53 24.87
N LYS A 497 -15.30 -30.98 23.65
CA LYS A 497 -14.26 -31.29 22.65
C LYS A 497 -12.93 -30.63 23.03
N ARG A 498 -11.93 -31.43 23.40
CA ARG A 498 -10.50 -31.03 23.47
C ARG A 498 -9.92 -30.87 22.05
N LYS A 499 -9.06 -29.85 21.86
CA LYS A 499 -8.21 -29.67 20.67
C LYS A 499 -7.32 -30.92 20.48
N ARG A 500 -7.32 -31.50 19.29
CA ARG A 500 -6.50 -32.69 18.96
C ARG A 500 -5.06 -32.27 18.59
N LYS A 501 -4.08 -33.06 19.06
CA LYS A 501 -2.68 -32.97 18.62
C LYS A 501 -2.54 -33.50 17.18
N PRO A 502 -1.58 -32.99 16.38
CA PRO A 502 -1.36 -33.45 15.00
C PRO A 502 -0.96 -34.93 14.96
N ARG A 503 -1.47 -35.65 13.97
CA ARG A 503 -1.29 -37.09 13.78
C ARG A 503 -0.23 -37.33 12.71
N TYR A 504 0.85 -38.02 13.04
CA TYR A 504 1.86 -38.44 12.06
C TYR A 504 1.42 -39.68 11.27
N PRO A 505 1.95 -39.92 10.05
CA PRO A 505 1.65 -41.10 9.26
C PRO A 505 1.99 -42.41 10.00
N LYS A 506 1.20 -43.45 9.73
CA LYS A 506 1.27 -44.74 10.43
C LYS A 506 2.65 -45.38 10.18
N GLY A 507 3.47 -45.51 11.24
CA GLY A 507 4.80 -46.14 11.22
C GLY A 507 6.00 -45.23 11.49
N PHE A 508 5.81 -43.96 11.85
CA PHE A 508 6.92 -43.05 12.18
C PHE A 508 7.24 -43.04 13.68
N ASP A 509 8.44 -43.52 14.05
CA ASP A 509 8.99 -43.48 15.41
C ASP A 509 9.89 -42.23 15.58
N PRO A 510 9.52 -41.26 16.45
CA PRO A 510 10.23 -39.99 16.59
C PRO A 510 11.64 -40.11 17.21
N ALA A 511 12.03 -41.27 17.75
CA ALA A 511 13.36 -41.45 18.33
C ALA A 511 14.43 -41.96 17.33
N ASN A 512 14.02 -42.49 16.17
CA ASN A 512 14.92 -42.94 15.10
C ASN A 512 14.23 -42.75 13.74
N PRO A 513 14.44 -41.60 13.06
CA PRO A 513 13.88 -41.42 11.73
C PRO A 513 14.57 -42.38 10.76
N GLY A 514 13.82 -43.35 10.25
CA GLY A 514 14.27 -44.21 9.15
C GLY A 514 14.68 -43.42 7.90
N PRO A 515 15.28 -44.08 6.90
CA PRO A 515 15.92 -43.43 5.76
C PRO A 515 14.96 -42.51 4.98
N PRO A 516 15.49 -41.47 4.31
CA PRO A 516 14.70 -40.39 3.71
C PRO A 516 13.69 -40.92 2.67
N PRO A 517 12.54 -40.24 2.53
CA PRO A 517 11.47 -40.70 1.64
C PRO A 517 11.88 -40.72 0.17
N ASP A 518 11.30 -41.67 -0.56
CA ASP A 518 11.51 -41.98 -1.99
C ASP A 518 11.70 -40.72 -2.88
N PRO A 519 12.83 -40.60 -3.59
CA PRO A 519 13.14 -39.46 -4.47
C PRO A 519 12.10 -39.19 -5.56
N GLU A 520 11.34 -40.19 -5.99
CA GLU A 520 10.33 -40.05 -7.06
C GLU A 520 8.95 -39.63 -6.52
N ARG A 521 8.87 -39.18 -5.26
CA ARG A 521 7.60 -38.85 -4.61
C ARG A 521 6.93 -37.58 -5.14
N TRP A 522 7.66 -36.70 -5.79
CA TRP A 522 7.10 -35.49 -6.41
C TRP A 522 6.52 -35.74 -7.81
N LEU A 523 6.80 -36.91 -8.41
CA LEU A 523 6.29 -37.27 -9.73
C LEU A 523 4.83 -37.78 -9.67
N PRO A 524 4.00 -37.46 -10.68
CA PRO A 524 2.69 -38.07 -10.88
C PRO A 524 2.77 -39.59 -10.79
N ARG A 525 1.80 -40.23 -10.11
CA ARG A 525 1.88 -41.65 -9.73
C ARG A 525 2.03 -42.63 -10.90
N ARG A 526 1.72 -42.22 -12.13
CA ARG A 526 1.90 -43.02 -13.36
C ARG A 526 3.33 -43.00 -13.91
N GLU A 527 4.11 -42.00 -13.53
CA GLU A 527 5.47 -41.73 -14.02
C GLU A 527 6.55 -42.22 -13.05
N ARG A 528 6.14 -42.83 -11.92
CA ARG A 528 7.06 -43.42 -10.95
C ARG A 528 7.54 -44.78 -11.44
N SER A 529 8.80 -45.08 -11.24
CA SER A 529 9.42 -46.38 -11.55
C SER A 529 8.69 -47.57 -10.90
N SER A 530 8.02 -47.35 -9.76
CA SER A 530 7.21 -48.34 -9.03
C SER A 530 5.78 -48.53 -9.58
N TYR A 531 5.36 -47.77 -10.59
CA TYR A 531 4.01 -47.85 -11.14
C TYR A 531 3.84 -49.07 -12.04
N ARG A 532 3.02 -50.03 -11.59
CA ARG A 532 2.47 -51.09 -12.45
C ARG A 532 0.99 -50.85 -12.71
N PRO A 533 0.54 -50.69 -13.96
CA PRO A 533 -0.87 -50.58 -14.27
C PRO A 533 -1.58 -51.92 -13.97
N LYS A 534 -2.68 -51.86 -13.21
CA LYS A 534 -3.55 -53.03 -13.02
C LYS A 534 -4.26 -53.31 -14.35
N ARG A 535 -4.01 -54.49 -14.95
CA ARG A 535 -4.85 -55.02 -16.03
C ARG A 535 -6.30 -54.99 -15.56
N LYS A 536 -7.17 -54.31 -16.29
CA LYS A 536 -8.61 -54.37 -16.06
C LYS A 536 -9.32 -54.76 -17.35
N ASP A 537 -10.18 -55.73 -17.18
CA ASP A 537 -10.99 -56.37 -18.20
C ASP A 537 -11.79 -55.39 -19.05
N LYS A 538 -11.87 -55.73 -20.33
CA LYS A 538 -12.82 -55.16 -21.29
C LYS A 538 -14.24 -55.50 -20.85
N ARG A 539 -15.01 -54.52 -20.37
CA ARG A 539 -16.46 -54.43 -20.59
C ARG A 539 -17.05 -53.12 -20.02
N ALA A 540 -17.96 -52.56 -20.81
CA ALA A 540 -18.96 -51.54 -20.50
C ALA A 540 -18.42 -50.12 -20.16
N GLN A 541 -18.42 -49.13 -21.07
CA GLN A 541 -19.52 -48.49 -21.81
C GLN A 541 -20.00 -47.19 -21.12
N VAL A 542 -19.60 -46.08 -21.76
CA VAL A 542 -20.41 -44.92 -22.15
C VAL A 542 -21.36 -44.31 -21.11
N ARG A 543 -21.10 -43.03 -20.76
CA ARG A 543 -22.12 -41.97 -20.63
C ARG A 543 -21.50 -40.63 -21.11
N GLY A 544 -22.09 -40.06 -22.18
CA GLY A 544 -21.78 -38.73 -22.78
C GLY A 544 -22.30 -37.56 -21.92
N ALA A 545 -22.36 -36.30 -22.36
CA ALA A 545 -22.36 -35.63 -23.68
C ALA A 545 -21.69 -34.23 -23.54
N GLN A 546 -21.38 -33.38 -24.54
CA GLN A 546 -22.15 -33.01 -25.73
C GLN A 546 -21.32 -32.06 -26.66
N GLY A 547 -21.32 -32.32 -27.98
CA GLY A 547 -21.02 -31.40 -29.11
C GLY A 547 -19.52 -31.04 -29.37
N ALA A 548 -18.90 -31.22 -30.54
CA ALA A 548 -19.42 -31.35 -31.91
C ALA A 548 -18.44 -32.14 -32.82
N VAL A 549 -19.04 -33.05 -33.61
CA VAL A 549 -18.72 -33.63 -34.94
C VAL A 549 -17.31 -34.15 -35.33
N SER A 550 -17.30 -35.46 -35.55
CA SER A 550 -16.39 -36.35 -36.30
C SER A 550 -16.13 -35.88 -37.74
N ARG A 551 -14.88 -35.90 -38.24
CA ARG A 551 -14.11 -37.02 -38.86
C ARG A 551 -14.62 -37.44 -40.23
N GLU A 552 -13.77 -37.30 -41.24
CA GLU A 552 -13.72 -38.24 -42.36
C GLU A 552 -12.35 -38.93 -42.41
N THR A 553 -12.43 -40.23 -42.64
CA THR A 553 -11.35 -41.20 -42.76
C THR A 553 -11.02 -41.42 -44.23
N ALA A 554 -9.75 -41.62 -44.56
CA ALA A 554 -9.37 -42.46 -45.70
C ALA A 554 -8.05 -43.18 -45.40
N ALA A 555 -8.01 -44.43 -45.84
CA ALA A 555 -7.05 -45.46 -45.50
C ALA A 555 -5.91 -45.59 -46.52
N THR A 556 -5.01 -46.55 -46.23
CA THR A 556 -4.02 -47.21 -47.12
C THR A 556 -2.78 -46.35 -47.44
N ASN A 557 -1.53 -46.78 -47.24
CA ASN A 557 -0.91 -48.00 -47.77
C ASN A 557 0.47 -48.25 -47.14
N ALA A 558 0.87 -49.51 -47.18
CA ALA A 558 2.20 -50.01 -46.87
C ALA A 558 3.09 -49.95 -48.11
N SER A 559 4.40 -49.74 -47.91
CA SER A 559 5.49 -50.54 -48.51
C SER A 559 6.83 -49.82 -48.33
N GLY A 560 7.80 -50.55 -47.76
CA GLY A 560 9.19 -50.13 -47.67
C GLY A 560 10.04 -51.39 -47.71
N SER A 561 10.42 -51.80 -48.92
CA SER A 561 11.32 -52.90 -49.20
C SER A 561 12.55 -52.32 -49.90
N SER A 562 13.74 -52.60 -49.39
CA SER A 562 14.92 -52.90 -50.23
C SER A 562 16.08 -53.41 -49.38
N LYS A 563 16.70 -54.46 -49.90
CA LYS A 563 17.86 -55.18 -49.40
C LYS A 563 19.16 -54.44 -49.76
N GLY A 564 20.16 -54.56 -48.86
CA GLY A 564 21.45 -55.16 -49.18
C GLY A 564 22.61 -54.24 -49.61
N SER A 565 23.66 -54.19 -48.78
CA SER A 565 25.03 -54.51 -49.21
C SER A 565 25.97 -54.77 -48.01
N GLN A 566 26.87 -55.74 -48.22
CA GLN A 566 28.03 -56.25 -47.46
C GLN A 566 29.09 -55.14 -47.20
N THR A 567 30.17 -55.20 -46.40
CA THR A 567 30.98 -56.18 -45.61
C THR A 567 32.08 -55.32 -44.92
N THR A 568 32.54 -55.52 -43.67
CA THR A 568 33.77 -56.25 -43.24
C THR A 568 34.06 -55.77 -41.78
N SER A 569 33.95 -56.63 -40.75
CA SER A 569 34.97 -57.46 -40.07
C SER A 569 35.73 -56.83 -38.87
N SER A 570 35.84 -57.66 -37.81
CA SER A 570 36.72 -57.62 -36.62
C SER A 570 36.16 -56.94 -35.35
N SER A 571 36.40 -57.39 -34.11
CA SER A 571 36.50 -58.73 -33.50
C SER A 571 36.60 -58.54 -31.97
N LYS A 572 35.87 -59.39 -31.22
CA LYS A 572 36.13 -59.97 -29.87
C LYS A 572 36.82 -59.16 -28.74
N THR A 573 36.08 -59.05 -27.63
CA THR A 573 36.38 -59.32 -26.19
C THR A 573 37.75 -59.94 -25.82
N PRO A 574 38.28 -59.83 -24.55
CA PRO A 574 37.52 -60.08 -23.31
C PRO A 574 37.97 -59.37 -21.99
N ALA A 575 37.25 -59.75 -20.94
CA ALA A 575 37.28 -59.36 -19.53
C ALA A 575 38.56 -59.70 -18.74
N ALA A 576 38.68 -59.11 -17.54
CA ALA A 576 39.37 -59.70 -16.40
C ALA A 576 38.72 -59.29 -15.07
N ASN A 577 38.83 -60.20 -14.11
CA ASN A 577 37.98 -60.44 -12.96
C ASN A 577 38.70 -60.01 -11.65
N THR A 578 37.88 -59.61 -10.66
CA THR A 578 37.99 -59.86 -9.20
C THR A 578 39.35 -60.04 -8.52
N ASP A 579 39.53 -59.29 -7.41
CA ASP A 579 39.98 -59.89 -6.14
C ASP A 579 39.38 -59.15 -4.92
N GLN A 580 38.97 -59.96 -3.94
CA GLN A 580 38.58 -59.63 -2.55
C GLN A 580 39.69 -60.24 -1.62
N PRO A 581 39.69 -60.22 -0.26
CA PRO A 581 38.64 -59.83 0.70
C PRO A 581 39.12 -59.15 2.03
N LYS A 582 38.14 -58.87 2.92
CA LYS A 582 38.14 -59.04 4.40
C LYS A 582 38.87 -58.03 5.34
N ALA A 583 38.05 -57.34 6.16
CA ALA A 583 37.77 -57.66 7.59
C ALA A 583 37.90 -56.52 8.64
N SER A 584 36.84 -56.47 9.46
CA SER A 584 36.81 -56.24 10.93
C SER A 584 36.95 -54.83 11.54
N ASN A 585 35.79 -54.32 11.98
CA ASN A 585 35.36 -54.08 13.37
C ASN A 585 36.03 -53.05 14.30
N LYS A 586 35.13 -52.36 15.03
CA LYS A 586 35.20 -51.77 16.38
C LYS A 586 35.65 -50.31 16.58
N SER A 587 34.61 -49.49 16.77
CA SER A 587 34.32 -48.67 17.97
C SER A 587 35.34 -47.64 18.47
N ARG A 588 34.91 -46.37 18.55
CA ARG A 588 34.79 -45.66 19.84
C ARG A 588 34.00 -44.35 19.71
N LYS A 589 33.12 -44.15 20.69
CA LYS A 589 32.29 -42.97 20.96
C LYS A 589 32.76 -42.42 22.31
N LYS A 590 33.01 -41.11 22.42
CA LYS A 590 32.82 -40.18 23.58
C LYS A 590 33.73 -38.96 23.38
N LYS A 591 33.17 -37.76 23.16
CA LYS A 591 32.77 -36.73 24.15
C LYS A 591 33.96 -36.22 24.99
N SER A 592 34.38 -34.96 24.80
CA SER A 592 33.91 -33.74 25.49
C SER A 592 35.00 -32.67 25.62
N ARG A 593 34.56 -31.40 25.66
CA ARG A 593 35.25 -30.17 26.12
C ARG A 593 36.39 -29.62 25.25
N SER A 594 36.14 -28.53 24.53
CA SER A 594 36.22 -27.15 25.03
C SER A 594 35.40 -26.24 24.13
#